data_AF-A0A1I2H191-F1
#
_entry.id   AF-A0A1I2H191-F1
#
_cell.length_a   1.000
_cell.length_b   1.000
_cell.length_c   1.000
_cell.angle_alpha   90.00
_cell.angle_beta   90.00
_cell.angle_gamma   90.00
#
_symmetry.space_group_name_H-M   'P 1'
#
loop_
_entity.id
_entity.type
_entity.pdbx_description
1 polymer ?
#
loop_
_entity_poly.entity_id
_entity_poly.type
_entity_poly.pdbx_seq_one_letter_code
_entity_poly.pdbx_strand_id
1 'polypeptide(L)'
;MKRLLTTQGYGRNTTRCIRTEFDFQPAGRRRVEAAFDAGRVSSDGGLLLLRELTKSSGVFRDFAACFRDHRDPSRVEHTVEELL
;
A
#
# COMPACT_ATOMS: atom_id res chain seq x y z
N MET A 1 21.14 -9.79 17.10
CA MET A 1 22.37 -9.17 16.57
C MET A 1 22.03 -7.75 16.13
N LYS A 2 22.38 -6.72 16.91
CA LYS A 2 22.04 -5.32 16.62
C LYS A 2 23.17 -4.71 15.76
N ARG A 3 22.87 -4.33 14.51
CA ARG A 3 23.83 -3.63 13.64
C ARG A 3 23.71 -2.13 13.89
N LEU A 4 24.81 -1.51 14.30
CA LEU A 4 24.99 -0.05 14.40
C LEU A 4 25.08 0.53 12.99
N LEU A 5 24.31 1.58 12.70
CA LEU A 5 24.48 2.41 11.50
C LEU A 5 25.00 3.78 11.92
N THR A 6 26.27 4.01 11.60
CA THR A 6 26.96 5.29 11.73
C THR A 6 26.34 6.29 10.74
N THR A 7 25.95 7.48 11.21
CA THR A 7 25.49 8.58 10.35
C THR A 7 26.49 9.73 10.47
N GLN A 8 27.20 10.06 9.40
CA GLN A 8 28.08 11.23 9.31
C GLN A 8 27.41 12.28 8.43
N GLY A 9 27.31 13.52 8.94
CA GLY A 9 26.38 14.53 8.47
C GLY A 9 26.82 15.43 7.31
N TYR A 10 25.83 16.05 6.67
CA TYR A 10 25.89 17.32 5.94
C TYR A 10 24.48 17.96 5.92
N GLY A 11 24.39 19.28 6.05
CA GLY A 11 23.19 20.02 6.48
C GLY A 11 21.94 20.00 5.57
N ARG A 12 20.81 20.41 6.18
CA ARG A 12 19.37 20.41 5.78
C ARG A 12 18.59 19.17 6.24
N ASN A 13 17.87 19.34 7.36
CA ASN A 13 16.79 18.50 7.92
C ASN A 13 16.77 17.03 7.44
N THR A 14 17.79 16.25 7.85
CA THR A 14 17.90 14.84 7.49
C THR A 14 17.17 13.96 8.49
N THR A 15 15.86 14.07 8.62
CA THR A 15 15.10 12.94 9.16
C THR A 15 15.02 11.88 8.06
N ARG A 16 16.03 10.99 8.00
CA ARG A 16 15.88 9.70 7.30
C ARG A 16 15.00 8.78 8.15
N CYS A 17 13.78 9.23 8.45
CA CYS A 17 12.73 8.45 9.10
C CYS A 17 11.77 7.93 8.02
N ILE A 18 12.30 7.21 7.05
CA ILE A 18 11.48 6.37 6.17
C ILE A 18 11.68 4.94 6.62
N ARG A 19 10.64 4.36 7.22
CA ARG A 19 10.61 2.93 7.51
C ARG A 19 10.65 2.18 6.18
N THR A 20 11.52 1.19 6.07
CA THR A 20 11.69 0.38 4.85
C THR A 20 11.02 -0.98 4.94
N GLU A 21 10.57 -1.38 6.13
CA GLU A 21 9.90 -2.65 6.42
C GLU A 21 8.45 -2.42 6.86
N PHE A 22 7.51 -3.11 6.24
CA PHE A 22 6.09 -2.97 6.53
C PHE A 22 5.41 -4.32 6.70
N ASP A 23 4.52 -4.39 7.67
CA ASP A 23 3.57 -5.48 7.85
C ASP A 23 2.28 -5.17 7.10
N PHE A 24 1.80 -6.15 6.35
CA PHE A 24 0.56 -6.05 5.58
C PHE A 24 -0.48 -7.07 6.03
N GLN A 25 -1.70 -6.88 5.52
CA GLN A 25 -2.80 -7.83 5.71
C GLN A 25 -2.35 -9.26 5.33
N PRO A 26 -2.62 -10.27 6.18
CA PRO A 26 -2.13 -11.61 5.96
C PRO A 26 -2.77 -12.28 4.73
N ALA A 27 -2.03 -13.18 4.09
CA ALA A 27 -2.50 -14.01 3.00
C ALA A 27 -2.97 -15.37 3.53
N GLY A 28 -4.18 -15.40 4.10
CA GLY A 28 -4.69 -16.53 4.86
C GLY A 28 -3.96 -16.65 6.20
N ARG A 29 -3.29 -17.78 6.46
CA ARG A 29 -2.49 -18.00 7.68
C ARG A 29 -1.06 -17.44 7.61
N ARG A 30 -0.68 -16.83 6.50
CA ARG A 30 0.70 -16.36 6.25
C ARG A 30 0.79 -14.86 6.50
N ARG A 31 1.79 -14.45 7.28
CA ARG A 31 2.18 -13.03 7.41
C ARG A 31 2.78 -12.56 6.08
N VAL A 32 2.48 -11.31 5.72
CA VAL A 32 3.03 -10.64 4.54
C VAL A 32 3.86 -9.47 5.02
N GLU A 33 5.15 -9.51 4.71
CA GLU A 33 6.13 -8.49 5.04
C GLU A 33 6.71 -7.93 3.73
N ALA A 34 6.95 -6.63 3.67
CA ALA A 34 7.66 -6.03 2.54
C ALA A 34 8.86 -5.22 3.01
N ALA A 35 10.01 -5.50 2.40
CA ALA A 35 11.23 -4.73 2.53
C ALA A 35 11.47 -3.94 1.23
N PHE A 36 11.52 -2.62 1.33
CA PHE A 36 11.74 -1.70 0.21
C PHE A 36 13.22 -1.27 0.10
N ASP A 37 14.13 -2.20 0.38
CA ASP A 37 15.58 -1.99 0.37
C ASP A 37 16.32 -2.81 -0.71
N ALA A 38 15.60 -3.63 -1.49
CA ALA A 38 16.16 -4.52 -2.50
C ALA A 38 16.65 -3.82 -3.79
N GLY A 39 16.61 -2.49 -3.86
CA GLY A 39 16.98 -1.73 -5.06
C GLY A 39 15.94 -1.84 -6.19
N ARG A 40 16.37 -2.01 -7.44
CA ARG A 40 15.48 -2.11 -8.60
C ARG A 40 15.03 -3.57 -8.80
N VAL A 41 13.91 -3.93 -8.17
CA VAL A 41 13.33 -5.28 -8.22
C VAL A 41 12.13 -5.35 -9.18
N SER A 42 10.91 -5.59 -8.68
CA SER A 42 9.68 -5.56 -9.47
C SER A 42 8.88 -4.29 -9.16
N SER A 43 8.31 -3.66 -10.18
CA SER A 43 7.44 -2.49 -10.04
C SER A 43 6.19 -2.81 -9.22
N ASP A 44 5.65 -4.03 -9.36
CA ASP A 44 4.36 -4.41 -8.78
C ASP A 44 4.43 -4.60 -7.25
N GLY A 45 5.63 -4.77 -6.68
CA GLY A 45 5.80 -4.82 -5.22
C GLY A 45 5.33 -3.55 -4.52
N GLY A 46 5.34 -2.41 -5.22
CA GLY A 46 4.79 -1.14 -4.71
C GLY A 46 3.26 -1.14 -4.56
N LEU A 47 2.54 -2.05 -5.23
CA LEU A 47 1.08 -2.11 -5.15
C LEU A 47 0.58 -2.48 -3.75
N LEU A 48 1.36 -3.20 -2.95
CA LEU A 48 1.00 -3.50 -1.55
C LEU A 48 0.92 -2.23 -0.69
N LEU A 49 1.85 -1.28 -0.87
CA LEU A 49 1.78 0.02 -0.22
C LEU A 49 0.59 0.82 -0.74
N LEU A 50 0.39 0.83 -2.06
CA LEU A 50 -0.73 1.56 -2.66
C LEU A 50 -2.07 1.03 -2.16
N ARG A 51 -2.22 -0.29 -1.97
CA ARG A 51 -3.43 -0.90 -1.41
C ARG A 51 -3.75 -0.42 0.00
N GLU A 52 -2.76 -0.32 0.88
CA GLU A 52 -3.01 0.19 2.25
C GLU A 52 -3.30 1.69 2.24
N LEU A 53 -2.67 2.44 1.33
CA LEU A 53 -2.95 3.85 1.13
C LEU A 53 -4.39 4.08 0.62
N THR A 54 -4.83 3.33 -0.39
CA THR A 54 -6.18 3.48 -0.96
C THR A 54 -7.25 3.11 0.05
N LYS A 55 -7.04 2.05 0.84
CA LYS A 55 -7.93 1.69 1.96
C LYS A 55 -8.01 2.77 3.04
N SER A 56 -6.87 3.31 3.47
CA SER A 56 -6.84 4.31 4.56
C SER A 56 -7.36 5.67 4.11
N SER A 57 -7.16 6.04 2.85
CA SER A 57 -7.70 7.28 2.27
C SER A 57 -9.19 7.21 1.94
N GLY A 58 -9.73 6.01 1.67
CA GLY A 58 -11.11 5.84 1.22
C GLY A 58 -11.35 6.34 -0.21
N VAL A 59 -10.28 6.56 -0.99
CA VAL A 59 -10.36 7.18 -2.33
C VAL A 59 -11.29 6.43 -3.28
N PHE A 60 -11.29 5.09 -3.24
CA PHE A 60 -12.16 4.29 -4.11
C PHE A 60 -13.61 4.31 -3.70
N ARG A 61 -13.92 4.34 -2.39
CA ARG A 61 -15.29 4.56 -1.90
C ARG A 61 -15.82 5.90 -2.38
N ASP A 62 -15.04 6.96 -2.21
CA ASP A 62 -15.45 8.31 -2.57
C ASP A 62 -15.61 8.46 -4.10
N PHE A 63 -14.72 7.83 -4.87
CA PHE A 63 -14.82 7.82 -6.33
C PHE A 63 -15.99 6.95 -6.82
N ALA A 64 -16.23 5.79 -6.22
CA ALA A 64 -17.37 4.92 -6.53
C ALA A 64 -18.71 5.63 -6.29
N ALA A 65 -18.81 6.49 -5.28
CA ALA A 65 -20.01 7.28 -5.01
C ALA A 65 -20.37 8.25 -6.14
N CYS A 66 -19.42 8.61 -7.02
CA CYS A 66 -19.69 9.42 -8.20
C CYS A 66 -20.34 8.63 -9.35
N PHE A 67 -20.33 7.30 -9.31
CA PHE A 67 -20.91 6.48 -10.35
C PHE A 67 -22.41 6.30 -10.15
N ARG A 68 -23.15 6.38 -11.26
CA ARG A 68 -24.49 5.82 -11.33
C ARG A 68 -24.39 4.41 -11.88
N ASP A 69 -24.61 3.42 -11.02
CA ASP A 69 -24.56 2.02 -11.44
C ASP A 69 -25.82 1.64 -12.22
N HIS A 70 -25.66 1.38 -13.51
CA HIS A 70 -26.73 0.98 -14.42
C HIS A 70 -26.79 -0.53 -14.65
N ARG A 71 -25.92 -1.30 -13.98
CA ARG A 71 -25.92 -2.76 -14.07
C ARG A 71 -27.17 -3.33 -13.41
N ASP A 72 -27.64 -4.47 -13.92
CA ASP A 72 -28.73 -5.23 -13.29
C ASP A 72 -28.27 -5.75 -11.91
N PRO A 73 -28.89 -5.31 -10.80
CA PRO A 73 -28.47 -5.68 -9.45
C PRO A 73 -28.45 -7.20 -9.21
N SER A 74 -29.26 -7.98 -9.93
CA SER A 74 -29.29 -9.44 -9.83
C SER A 74 -28.04 -10.13 -10.40
N ARG A 75 -27.20 -9.38 -11.13
CA ARG A 75 -25.99 -9.86 -11.80
C ARG A 75 -24.72 -9.23 -11.23
N VAL A 76 -24.82 -8.45 -10.15
CA VAL A 76 -23.67 -7.77 -9.53
C VAL A 76 -23.05 -8.67 -8.47
N GLU A 77 -21.85 -9.17 -8.75
CA GLU A 77 -20.99 -9.87 -7.76
C GLU A 77 -20.03 -8.89 -7.07
N HIS A 78 -19.52 -7.90 -7.82
CA HIS A 78 -18.60 -6.88 -7.33
C HIS A 78 -19.21 -5.48 -7.42
N THR A 79 -19.19 -4.78 -6.30
CA THR A 79 -19.57 -3.37 -6.18
C THR A 79 -18.70 -2.50 -7.09
N VAL A 80 -19.16 -1.28 -7.40
CA VAL A 80 -18.34 -0.34 -8.19
C VAL A 80 -17.01 -0.03 -7.49
N GLU A 81 -17.01 0.07 -6.16
CA GLU A 81 -15.79 0.28 -5.37
C GLU A 81 -14.79 -0.87 -5.54
N GLU A 82 -15.24 -2.11 -5.62
CA GLU A 82 -14.36 -3.29 -5.82
C GLU A 82 -13.78 -3.40 -7.24
N LEU A 83 -14.33 -2.66 -8.21
CA LEU A 83 -13.85 -2.62 -9.58
C LEU A 83 -12.83 -1.48 -9.83
N LEU A 84 -12.56 -0.65 -8.83
CA LEU A 84 -11.61 0.46 -8.86
C LEU A 84 -10.30 0.08 -8.16
#